data_AF-A0A1I7S5G4-F1
#
_entry.id   AF-A0A1I7S5G4-F1
#
_cell.length_a   1.000
_cell.length_b   1.000
_cell.length_c   1.000
_cell.angle_alpha   90.00
_cell.angle_beta   90.00
_cell.angle_gamma   90.00
#
_symmetry.space_group_name_H-M   'P 1'
#
loop_
_entity.id
_entity.type
_entity.pdbx_description
1 polymer ?
#
loop_
_entity_poly.entity_id
_entity_poly.type
_entity_poly.pdbx_seq_one_letter_code
_entity_poly.pdbx_strand_id
1 'polypeptide(L)'
;MTIKVQLLLSAILSTVVSAEFDEVLAKTKFFPLAAAAYTTFPVKCVKNVFDDAEVTKTVTAECGKMPGEWKVCFGFTGVSHTDKAIFLAY
;
A
#
# COMPACT_ATOMS: atom_id res chain seq x y z
N MET A 1 23.09 40.53 -11.11
CA MET A 1 23.58 39.39 -10.29
C MET A 1 22.46 38.63 -9.59
N THR A 2 21.26 39.21 -9.45
CA THR A 2 20.08 38.64 -8.77
C THR A 2 19.30 37.60 -9.60
N ILE A 3 19.20 37.78 -10.92
CA ILE A 3 18.42 36.88 -11.80
C ILE A 3 19.04 35.46 -11.92
N LYS A 4 20.37 35.35 -11.98
CA LYS A 4 21.06 34.04 -12.05
C LYS A 4 20.89 33.23 -10.77
N VAL A 5 20.88 33.88 -9.60
CA VAL A 5 20.67 33.23 -8.29
C VAL A 5 19.24 32.68 -8.19
N GLN A 6 18.26 33.41 -8.70
CA GLN A 6 16.85 32.99 -8.68
C GLN A 6 16.56 31.81 -9.62
N LEU A 7 17.16 31.80 -10.82
CA LEU A 7 17.09 30.68 -11.77
C LEU A 7 17.80 29.41 -11.27
N LEU A 8 18.90 29.57 -10.53
CA LEU A 8 19.58 28.44 -9.88
C LEU A 8 18.73 27.89 -8.73
N LEU A 9 18.10 28.75 -7.92
CA LEU A 9 17.25 28.31 -6.80
C LEU A 9 16.02 27.52 -7.26
N SER A 10 15.37 27.94 -8.35
CA SER A 10 14.22 27.21 -8.91
C SER A 10 14.60 25.92 -9.62
N ALA A 11 15.78 25.83 -10.24
CA ALA A 11 16.29 24.58 -10.82
C ALA A 11 16.64 23.53 -9.75
N ILE A 12 17.20 23.97 -8.61
CA ILE A 12 17.53 23.08 -7.48
C ILE A 12 16.26 22.53 -6.80
N LEU A 13 15.16 23.31 -6.80
CA LEU A 13 13.89 22.89 -6.20
C LEU A 13 13.17 21.81 -7.02
N SER A 14 13.35 21.78 -8.34
CA SER A 14 12.74 20.77 -9.23
C SER A 14 13.43 19.40 -9.14
N THR A 15 14.68 19.34 -8.66
CA THR A 15 15.45 18.09 -8.57
C THR A 15 15.29 17.34 -7.25
N VAL A 16 14.63 17.92 -6.24
CA VAL A 16 14.61 17.37 -4.87
C VAL A 16 13.37 16.52 -4.53
N VAL A 17 12.37 16.42 -5.41
CA VAL A 17 11.21 15.54 -5.18
C VAL A 17 10.80 14.88 -6.49
N SER A 18 11.61 13.93 -6.97
CA SER A 18 11.10 12.83 -7.78
C SER A 18 10.81 11.69 -6.81
N ALA A 19 9.55 11.47 -6.49
CA ALA A 19 9.14 10.24 -5.81
C ALA A 19 9.24 9.12 -6.85
N GLU A 20 10.42 8.48 -6.93
CA GLU A 20 10.59 7.32 -7.79
C GLU A 20 9.75 6.16 -7.27
N PHE A 21 9.10 5.46 -8.21
CA PHE A 21 8.33 4.29 -7.87
C PHE A 21 9.26 3.17 -7.42
N ASP A 22 9.08 2.70 -6.19
CA ASP A 22 9.82 1.56 -5.66
C ASP A 22 9.20 0.24 -6.15
N GLU A 23 9.74 -0.26 -7.27
CA GLU A 23 9.39 -1.56 -7.86
C GLU A 23 9.54 -2.73 -6.87
N VAL A 24 10.56 -2.69 -6.00
CA VAL A 24 10.83 -3.78 -5.06
C VAL A 24 9.76 -3.80 -3.98
N LEU A 25 9.45 -2.65 -3.39
CA LEU A 25 8.37 -2.50 -2.41
C LEU A 25 7.02 -2.94 -3.01
N ALA A 26 6.72 -2.49 -4.22
CA ALA A 26 5.47 -2.84 -4.89
C ALA A 26 5.33 -4.35 -5.12
N LYS A 27 6.37 -5.01 -5.62
CA LYS A 27 6.35 -6.45 -5.93
C LYS A 27 6.42 -7.34 -4.69
N THR A 28 7.22 -6.96 -3.70
CA THR A 28 7.51 -7.81 -2.55
C THR A 28 6.56 -7.59 -1.38
N LYS A 29 5.94 -6.41 -1.25
CA LYS A 29 5.04 -6.08 -0.15
C LYS A 29 3.61 -5.82 -0.63
N PHE A 30 3.39 -4.86 -1.52
CA PHE A 30 2.03 -4.43 -1.86
C PHE A 30 1.26 -5.45 -2.70
N PHE A 31 1.90 -6.06 -3.69
CA PHE A 31 1.27 -7.09 -4.52
C PHE A 31 0.80 -8.30 -3.71
N PRO A 32 1.63 -8.96 -2.88
CA PRO A 32 1.17 -10.09 -2.09
C PRO A 32 0.22 -9.68 -0.95
N LEU A 33 0.32 -8.45 -0.44
CA LEU A 33 -0.68 -7.89 0.48
C LEU A 33 -2.07 -7.80 -0.18
N ALA A 34 -2.15 -7.32 -1.42
CA ALA A 34 -3.40 -7.27 -2.17
C ALA A 34 -3.93 -8.69 -2.46
N ALA A 35 -3.05 -9.61 -2.85
CA ALA A 35 -3.43 -11.01 -3.06
C ALA A 35 -3.98 -11.68 -1.78
N ALA A 36 -3.47 -11.30 -0.61
CA ALA A 36 -3.96 -11.81 0.68
C ALA A 36 -5.41 -11.40 0.99
N ALA A 37 -5.99 -10.41 0.32
CA ALA A 37 -7.40 -10.05 0.47
C ALA A 37 -8.35 -11.09 -0.15
N TYR A 38 -7.85 -11.93 -1.06
CA TYR A 38 -8.65 -12.94 -1.76
C TYR A 38 -8.65 -14.32 -1.07
N THR A 39 -8.06 -14.44 0.12
CA THR A 39 -8.05 -15.69 0.91
C THR A 39 -8.94 -15.59 2.15
N THR A 40 -9.42 -16.74 2.62
CA THR A 40 -10.11 -16.85 3.91
C THR A 40 -9.16 -16.75 5.11
N PHE A 41 -7.84 -16.82 4.90
CA PHE A 41 -6.83 -16.80 5.96
C PHE A 41 -5.74 -15.73 5.72
N PRO A 42 -6.09 -14.43 5.67
CA PRO A 42 -5.15 -13.36 5.33
C PRO A 42 -3.92 -13.38 6.24
N VAL A 43 -4.08 -13.65 7.54
CA VAL A 43 -2.99 -13.73 8.54
C VAL A 43 -1.84 -14.62 8.08
N LYS A 44 -2.13 -15.79 7.50
CA LYS A 44 -1.08 -16.71 7.03
C LYS A 44 -0.30 -16.12 5.85
N CYS A 45 -0.97 -15.37 4.99
CA CYS A 45 -0.35 -14.73 3.84
C CYS A 45 0.47 -13.50 4.24
N VAL A 46 -0.07 -12.60 5.07
CA VAL A 46 0.67 -11.39 5.49
C VAL A 46 1.90 -11.73 6.31
N LYS A 47 1.87 -12.78 7.13
CA LYS A 47 3.07 -13.24 7.88
C LYS A 47 4.23 -13.73 7.01
N ASN A 48 3.95 -14.14 5.77
CA ASN A 48 5.00 -14.51 4.82
C ASN A 48 5.63 -13.30 4.11
N VAL A 49 5.00 -12.12 4.24
CA VAL A 49 5.40 -10.87 3.58
C VAL A 49 5.99 -9.88 4.59
N PHE A 50 5.41 -9.86 5.79
CA PHE A 50 5.74 -9.00 6.91
C PHE A 50 5.95 -9.93 8.11
N ASP A 51 7.19 -10.18 8.49
CA ASP A 51 7.56 -11.22 9.47
C ASP A 51 6.82 -11.09 10.81
N ASP A 52 6.53 -9.86 11.22
CA ASP A 52 5.85 -9.52 12.47
C ASP A 52 4.42 -8.99 12.27
N ALA A 53 3.80 -9.23 11.11
CA ALA A 53 2.48 -8.69 10.85
C ALA A 53 1.39 -9.35 11.70
N GLU A 54 0.53 -8.48 12.22
CA GLU A 54 -0.71 -8.83 12.89
C GLU A 54 -1.90 -8.26 12.12
N VAL A 55 -2.86 -9.12 11.74
CA VAL A 55 -4.15 -8.66 11.24
C VAL A 55 -5.00 -8.27 12.44
N THR A 56 -5.32 -7.00 12.55
CA THR A 56 -6.06 -6.45 13.69
C THR A 56 -7.56 -6.48 13.46
N LYS A 57 -8.01 -6.38 12.20
CA LYS A 57 -9.42 -6.39 11.86
C LYS A 57 -9.67 -6.89 10.44
N THR A 58 -10.72 -7.68 10.28
CA THR A 58 -11.33 -8.02 8.99
C THR A 58 -12.67 -7.31 8.85
N VAL A 59 -13.03 -6.98 7.62
CA VAL A 59 -14.26 -6.25 7.29
C VAL A 59 -14.92 -6.92 6.10
N THR A 60 -16.22 -7.12 6.19
CA THR A 60 -17.07 -7.44 5.05
C THR A 60 -18.08 -6.32 4.85
N ALA A 61 -18.34 -5.97 3.61
CA ALA A 61 -19.30 -4.92 3.25
C ALA A 61 -20.05 -5.30 1.98
N GLU A 62 -21.30 -4.84 1.86
CA GLU A 62 -22.01 -4.90 0.58
C GLU A 62 -21.35 -3.94 -0.42
N CYS A 63 -21.09 -4.40 -1.65
CA CYS A 63 -20.40 -3.56 -2.64
C CYS A 63 -20.97 -3.66 -4.07
N GLY A 64 -21.40 -4.85 -4.52
CA GLY A 64 -21.92 -5.03 -5.87
C GLY A 64 -23.36 -4.56 -6.06
N LYS A 65 -23.57 -3.55 -6.89
CA LYS A 65 -24.90 -2.98 -7.22
C LYS A 65 -25.51 -3.59 -8.47
N MET A 66 -24.69 -4.06 -9.41
CA MET A 66 -25.16 -4.57 -10.71
C MET A 66 -25.18 -6.11 -10.77
N PRO A 67 -26.01 -6.71 -11.66
CA PRO A 67 -25.93 -8.14 -11.96
C PRO A 67 -24.53 -8.50 -12.47
N GLY A 68 -23.95 -9.59 -11.94
CA GLY A 68 -22.60 -10.04 -12.29
C GLY A 68 -21.47 -9.51 -11.38
N GLU A 69 -21.76 -8.58 -10.47
CA GLU A 69 -20.77 -8.11 -9.48
C GLU A 69 -20.75 -8.95 -8.21
N TRP A 70 -19.58 -9.02 -7.56
CA TRP A 70 -19.46 -9.54 -6.20
C TRP A 70 -20.32 -8.72 -5.24
N LYS A 71 -21.26 -9.37 -4.56
CA LYS A 71 -22.19 -8.68 -3.67
C LYS A 71 -21.58 -8.31 -2.32
N VAL A 72 -20.62 -9.11 -1.86
CA VAL A 72 -19.88 -8.88 -0.62
C VAL A 72 -18.42 -8.67 -0.97
N CYS A 73 -17.88 -7.54 -0.53
CA CYS A 73 -16.46 -7.25 -0.56
C CYS A 73 -15.85 -7.57 0.79
N PHE A 74 -14.61 -8.03 0.75
CA PHE A 74 -13.82 -8.35 1.93
C PHE A 74 -12.58 -7.46 1.94
N GLY A 75 -12.17 -7.07 3.14
CA GLY A 75 -10.88 -6.42 3.34
C GLY A 75 -10.39 -6.66 4.76
N PHE A 76 -9.14 -6.30 5.00
CA PHE A 76 -8.54 -6.39 6.32
C PHE A 76 -7.52 -5.28 6.53
N THR A 77 -7.22 -5.03 7.80
CA THR A 77 -6.17 -4.12 8.22
C THR A 77 -5.31 -4.78 9.28
N GLY A 78 -4.10 -4.29 9.40
CA GLY A 78 -3.12 -4.79 10.36
C GLY A 78 -1.92 -3.88 10.48
N VAL A 79 -0.97 -4.34 11.27
CA VAL A 79 0.25 -3.61 11.60
C VAL A 79 1.47 -4.49 11.36
N SER A 80 2.54 -3.88 10.87
CA SER A 80 3.90 -4.44 10.93
C SER A 80 4.80 -3.43 11.62
N HIS A 81 5.38 -3.82 12.74
CA HIS A 81 6.26 -2.95 13.52
C HIS A 81 7.64 -2.83 12.87
N THR A 82 8.12 -3.92 12.26
CA THR A 82 9.39 -4.01 11.54
C THR A 82 9.39 -3.09 10.33
N ASP A 83 8.33 -3.14 9.52
CA ASP A 83 8.15 -2.25 8.36
C ASP A 83 7.60 -0.86 8.76
N LYS A 84 7.30 -0.61 10.04
CA LYS A 84 6.70 0.63 10.57
C LYS A 84 5.44 1.06 9.80
N ALA A 85 4.58 0.09 9.51
CA ALA A 85 3.45 0.28 8.62
C ALA A 85 2.13 -0.16 9.27
N ILE A 86 1.08 0.63 9.00
CA ILE A 86 -0.31 0.18 9.11
C ILE A 86 -0.77 -0.11 7.70
N PHE A 87 -1.26 -1.32 7.45
CA PHE A 87 -1.69 -1.73 6.11
C PHE A 87 -3.20 -1.91 6.04
N LEU A 88 -3.74 -1.68 4.84
CA LEU A 88 -5.11 -1.94 4.46
C LEU A 88 -5.09 -2.70 3.13
N ALA A 89 -5.87 -3.77 3.04
CA ALA A 89 -5.97 -4.60 1.84
C ALA A 89 -7.42 -4.99 1.58
N TYR A 90 -7.80 -5.02 0.31
CA TYR A 90 -9.14 -5.30 -0.21
C TYR A 90 -9.05 -5.79 -1.66
#